data_AF-A0A7J6R1D1-F1
#
_entry.id   AF-A0A7J6R1D1-F1
#
_cell.length_a   1.000
_cell.length_b   1.000
_cell.length_c   1.000
_cell.angle_alpha   90.00
_cell.angle_beta   90.00
_cell.angle_gamma   90.00
#
_symmetry.space_group_name_H-M   'P 1'
#
loop_
_entity.id
_entity.type
_entity.pdbx_description
1 polymer ?
#
loop_
_entity_poly.entity_id
_entity_poly.type
_entity_poly.pdbx_seq_one_letter_code
_entity_poly.pdbx_strand_id
1 'polypeptide(L)'
;MALSPTPRSQTNDARSSTNTVLNIAIDRATLETTPVWYTVVVSGPGRVPRWTVRRRYADFHALHNSIASLLEGPVRLPPKRYLPWRAHDPLMVEERRRGLERYLRQIMVMRRVYEDNHVWHFLEASAEVSIIVRYAWSKDVGYLKLLCPLSLEPALATSIASCRPLLRALLGHVGDDHHSIAGPALAVLEQVVSVGEGSGLICEEGGIRVLMAALGRSMPVNAVKDVLLNLLRSRPESMFLYFQVDGGLSEMLDRLAGSQNSDVPLCIACALVVAVAGDPDLEIALTDRQSSGLQLLECLMA
;
A
#
# COMPACT_ATOMS: atom_id res chain seq x y z
N MET A 1 10.85 5.67 58.75
CA MET A 1 11.26 6.05 57.38
C MET A 1 10.99 4.87 56.47
N ALA A 2 9.83 4.85 55.82
CA ALA A 2 9.45 3.84 54.83
C ALA A 2 9.28 4.56 53.49
N LEU A 3 10.07 4.16 52.49
CA LEU A 3 10.00 4.68 51.13
C LEU A 3 9.00 3.85 50.32
N SER A 4 8.00 4.52 49.79
CA SER A 4 6.99 3.97 48.88
C SER A 4 7.61 3.57 47.54
N PRO A 5 7.23 2.42 46.94
CA PRO A 5 7.50 2.16 45.53
C PRO A 5 6.35 2.71 44.66
N THR A 6 6.72 3.50 43.66
CA THR A 6 5.86 4.01 42.58
C THR A 6 5.36 2.86 41.70
N PRO A 7 4.08 2.86 41.27
CA PRO A 7 3.59 1.87 40.32
C PRO A 7 4.00 2.28 38.88
N ARG A 8 4.81 1.43 38.25
CA ARG A 8 4.98 1.42 36.78
C ARG A 8 3.68 0.88 36.17
N SER A 9 2.84 1.77 35.64
CA SER A 9 1.73 1.34 34.77
C SER A 9 2.26 1.15 33.36
N GLN A 10 2.10 -0.08 32.89
CA GLN A 10 2.54 -0.60 31.62
C GLN A 10 1.73 0.04 30.48
N THR A 11 2.43 0.68 29.56
CA THR A 11 1.95 0.90 28.19
C THR A 11 2.15 -0.41 27.44
N ASN A 12 1.11 -1.23 27.37
CA ASN A 12 1.04 -2.34 26.44
C ASN A 12 -0.42 -2.70 26.26
N ASP A 13 -1.00 -2.27 25.13
CA ASP A 13 -1.93 -3.05 24.32
C ASP A 13 -2.18 -2.31 22.99
N ALA A 14 -1.08 -2.08 22.26
CA ALA A 14 -1.11 -1.77 20.83
C ALA A 14 -0.81 -3.04 20.04
N ARG A 15 -1.60 -4.10 20.26
CA ARG A 15 -1.55 -5.36 19.48
C ARG A 15 -2.95 -5.91 19.30
N SER A 16 -3.77 -5.19 18.54
CA SER A 16 -4.93 -5.78 17.86
C SER A 16 -5.23 -4.97 16.60
N SER A 17 -4.26 -4.94 15.68
CA SER A 17 -4.49 -4.44 14.33
C SER A 17 -5.23 -5.53 13.57
N THR A 18 -6.56 -5.53 13.67
CA THR A 18 -7.41 -6.30 12.78
C THR A 18 -7.04 -5.95 11.34
N ASN A 19 -6.93 -6.98 10.49
CA ASN A 19 -6.41 -6.96 9.12
C ASN A 19 -7.35 -6.23 8.13
N THR A 20 -7.75 -5.01 8.49
CA THR A 20 -8.70 -4.17 7.78
C THR A 20 -7.95 -3.00 7.16
N VAL A 21 -7.87 -3.03 5.83
CA VAL A 21 -7.23 -2.00 5.00
C VAL A 21 -8.04 -0.69 5.06
N LEU A 22 -9.34 -0.75 5.36
CA LEU A 22 -10.20 0.41 5.60
C LEU A 22 -10.55 0.55 7.07
N ASN A 23 -10.56 1.79 7.54
CA ASN A 23 -11.18 2.17 8.80
C ASN A 23 -12.56 2.78 8.52
N ILE A 24 -13.59 2.24 9.20
CA ILE A 24 -14.98 2.67 9.09
C ILE A 24 -15.49 3.06 10.48
N ALA A 25 -16.11 4.23 10.54
CA ALA A 25 -16.81 4.74 11.72
C ALA A 25 -18.15 5.33 11.32
N ILE A 26 -19.12 5.33 12.23
CA ILE A 26 -20.38 6.06 12.05
C ILE A 26 -20.35 7.23 13.03
N ASP A 27 -20.07 8.43 12.53
CA ASP A 27 -19.79 9.61 13.35
C ASP A 27 -21.01 10.09 14.15
N ARG A 28 -22.13 10.30 13.45
CA ARG A 28 -23.35 10.88 14.03
C ARG A 28 -24.60 10.40 13.34
N ALA A 29 -25.72 10.49 14.06
CA ALA A 29 -27.05 10.28 13.54
C ALA A 29 -27.84 11.61 13.54
N THR A 30 -28.50 11.94 12.43
CA THR A 30 -29.34 13.13 12.32
C THR A 30 -30.75 12.80 12.80
N LEU A 31 -31.10 13.26 14.00
CA LEU A 31 -32.39 13.01 14.66
C LEU A 31 -33.51 13.93 14.19
N GLU A 32 -33.15 15.07 13.59
CA GLU A 32 -34.06 16.15 13.16
C GLU A 32 -34.89 15.79 11.92
N THR A 33 -34.58 14.67 11.27
CA THR A 33 -35.21 14.26 10.01
C THR A 33 -35.82 12.86 10.13
N THR A 34 -37.01 12.66 9.55
CA THR A 34 -37.57 11.35 9.23
C THR A 34 -37.32 11.02 7.75
N PRO A 35 -36.59 9.96 7.39
CA PRO A 35 -35.94 8.96 8.26
C PRO A 35 -34.64 9.47 8.92
N VAL A 36 -34.21 8.79 9.99
CA VAL A 36 -32.91 9.02 10.64
C VAL A 36 -31.77 8.63 9.70
N TRP A 37 -30.81 9.54 9.52
CA TRP A 37 -29.61 9.35 8.70
C TRP A 37 -28.39 9.12 9.56
N TYR A 38 -27.51 8.22 9.13
CA TYR A 38 -26.22 7.94 9.73
C TYR A 38 -25.11 8.45 8.81
N THR A 39 -24.18 9.22 9.36
CA THR A 39 -22.98 9.65 8.63
C THR A 39 -21.89 8.61 8.81
N VAL A 40 -21.66 7.81 7.78
CA VAL A 40 -20.57 6.83 7.71
C VAL A 40 -19.33 7.57 7.23
N VAL A 41 -18.25 7.44 7.97
CA VAL A 41 -16.93 7.97 7.64
C VAL A 41 -16.05 6.81 7.22
N VAL A 42 -15.42 6.94 6.06
CA VAL A 42 -14.50 5.95 5.52
C VAL A 42 -13.13 6.59 5.33
N SER A 43 -12.09 5.88 5.76
CA SER A 43 -10.69 6.23 5.50
C SER A 43 -9.91 4.98 5.12
N GLY A 44 -9.09 5.08 4.07
CA GLY A 44 -8.25 3.99 3.58
C GLY A 44 -6.80 4.06 4.05
N PRO A 45 -5.94 3.17 3.54
CA PRO A 45 -4.52 3.17 3.85
C PRO A 45 -3.80 4.29 3.10
N GLY A 46 -2.65 4.73 3.63
CA GLY A 46 -1.89 5.84 3.04
C GLY A 46 -2.67 7.16 3.04
N ARG A 47 -2.57 7.91 1.95
CA ARG A 47 -3.26 9.18 1.72
C ARG A 47 -4.56 9.03 0.91
N VAL A 48 -5.14 7.82 0.85
CA VAL A 48 -6.49 7.64 0.29
C VAL A 48 -7.43 8.65 0.93
N PRO A 49 -8.14 9.49 0.14
CA PRO A 49 -8.99 10.53 0.70
C PRO A 49 -9.95 9.97 1.73
N ARG A 50 -10.16 10.71 2.82
CA ARG A 50 -11.25 10.42 3.76
C ARG A 50 -12.53 10.98 3.18
N TRP A 51 -13.59 10.17 3.11
CA TRP A 51 -14.90 10.64 2.66
C TRP A 51 -16.00 10.25 3.63
N THR A 52 -17.14 10.90 3.47
CA THR A 52 -18.31 10.67 4.30
C THR A 52 -19.52 10.41 3.43
N VAL A 53 -20.30 9.40 3.80
CA VAL A 53 -21.51 9.00 3.09
C VAL A 53 -22.69 8.95 4.05
N ARG A 54 -23.85 9.43 3.62
CA ARG A 54 -25.08 9.39 4.43
C ARG A 54 -25.91 8.17 4.06
N ARG A 55 -26.27 7.37 5.05
CA ARG A 55 -27.07 6.16 4.88
C ARG A 55 -28.17 6.08 5.92
N ARG A 56 -29.37 5.67 5.53
CA ARG A 56 -30.45 5.35 6.45
C ARG A 56 -30.47 3.84 6.73
N TYR A 57 -31.09 3.41 7.83
CA TYR A 57 -31.16 2.00 8.21
C TYR A 57 -31.63 1.07 7.06
N ALA A 58 -32.59 1.53 6.26
CA ALA A 58 -33.10 0.75 5.12
C ALA A 58 -32.02 0.45 4.07
N ASP A 59 -31.02 1.33 3.91
CA ASP A 59 -29.92 1.12 2.96
C ASP A 59 -28.97 0.02 3.46
N PHE A 60 -28.71 -0.01 4.77
CA PHE A 60 -27.95 -1.11 5.39
C PHE A 60 -28.68 -2.45 5.26
N HIS A 61 -30.00 -2.43 5.38
CA HIS A 61 -30.82 -3.62 5.18
C HIS A 61 -30.80 -4.10 3.73
N ALA A 62 -30.85 -3.18 2.76
CA ALA A 62 -30.70 -3.52 1.35
C ALA A 62 -29.31 -4.12 1.08
N LEU A 63 -28.25 -3.48 1.58
CA LEU A 63 -26.88 -4.01 1.48
C LEU A 63 -26.78 -5.41 2.07
N HIS A 64 -27.30 -5.63 3.29
CA HIS A 64 -27.25 -6.93 3.96
C HIS A 64 -27.90 -8.02 3.11
N ASN A 65 -29.05 -7.75 2.51
CA ASN A 65 -29.73 -8.69 1.64
C ASN A 65 -28.91 -8.98 0.36
N SER A 66 -28.28 -7.96 -0.24
CA SER A 66 -27.45 -8.13 -1.43
C SER A 66 -26.21 -9.00 -1.19
N ILE A 67 -25.61 -8.91 0.00
CA ILE A 67 -24.38 -9.65 0.33
C ILE A 67 -24.64 -10.90 1.19
N ALA A 68 -25.90 -11.24 1.49
CA ALA A 68 -26.25 -12.27 2.46
C ALA A 68 -25.63 -13.64 2.14
N SER A 69 -25.53 -13.99 0.86
CA SER A 69 -24.90 -15.24 0.38
C SER A 69 -23.37 -15.25 0.52
N LEU A 70 -22.75 -14.09 0.74
CA LEU A 70 -21.29 -13.91 0.85
C LEU A 70 -20.81 -13.87 2.30
N LEU A 71 -21.73 -13.74 3.26
CA LEU A 71 -21.40 -13.60 4.68
C LEU A 71 -20.94 -14.94 5.27
N GLU A 72 -19.78 -14.94 5.91
CA GLU A 72 -19.22 -16.09 6.59
C GLU A 72 -19.58 -16.03 8.09
N GLY A 73 -20.53 -16.86 8.51
CA GLY A 73 -20.97 -16.95 9.91
C GLY A 73 -22.10 -15.97 10.30
N PRO A 74 -22.48 -15.93 11.59
CA PRO A 74 -23.65 -15.22 12.06
C PRO A 74 -23.41 -13.71 12.20
N VAL A 75 -23.30 -13.00 11.07
CA VAL A 75 -23.32 -11.54 11.05
C VAL A 75 -24.75 -11.06 11.15
N ARG A 76 -25.05 -10.28 12.20
CA ARG A 76 -26.42 -9.80 12.45
C ARG A 76 -26.51 -8.31 12.23
N LEU A 77 -27.40 -7.90 11.32
CA LEU A 77 -27.85 -6.53 11.25
C LEU A 77 -28.69 -6.19 12.49
N PRO A 78 -28.52 -5.01 13.12
CA PRO A 78 -29.38 -4.59 14.22
C PRO A 78 -30.85 -4.66 13.80
N PRO A 79 -31.78 -5.18 14.62
CA PRO A 79 -33.14 -5.44 14.17
C PRO A 79 -33.90 -4.16 13.78
N LYS A 80 -34.76 -4.31 12.78
CA LYS A 80 -35.77 -3.30 12.45
C LYS A 80 -36.74 -3.24 13.62
N ARG A 81 -36.92 -2.06 14.21
CA ARG A 81 -37.88 -1.84 15.30
C ARG A 81 -39.11 -1.13 14.72
N TYR A 82 -40.28 -1.73 14.89
CA TYR A 82 -41.56 -1.35 14.25
C TYR A 82 -42.38 -0.33 15.05
N LEU A 83 -41.78 0.38 16.01
CA LEU A 83 -42.48 1.39 16.82
C LEU A 83 -42.05 2.79 16.35
N PRO A 84 -42.80 3.44 15.44
CA PRO A 84 -42.41 4.72 14.81
C PRO A 84 -42.18 5.83 15.84
N TRP A 85 -42.98 5.84 16.91
CA TRP A 85 -42.90 6.85 17.99
C TRP A 85 -41.63 6.76 18.84
N ARG A 86 -40.90 5.63 18.83
CA ARG A 86 -39.58 5.50 19.50
C ARG A 86 -38.41 5.57 18.53
N ALA A 87 -38.65 5.82 17.24
CA ALA A 87 -37.59 5.84 16.24
C ALA A 87 -36.58 7.01 16.41
N HIS A 88 -36.98 8.07 17.14
CA HIS A 88 -36.15 9.24 17.45
C HIS A 88 -35.65 9.27 18.90
N ASP A 89 -35.84 8.20 19.67
CA ASP A 89 -35.25 8.09 21.01
C ASP A 89 -33.72 8.12 20.87
N PRO A 90 -33.03 9.14 21.42
CA PRO A 90 -31.59 9.30 21.26
C PRO A 90 -30.80 8.07 21.72
N LEU A 91 -31.24 7.39 22.77
CA LEU A 91 -30.60 6.17 23.27
C LEU A 91 -30.71 5.04 22.26
N MET A 92 -31.89 4.85 21.66
CA MET A 92 -32.09 3.80 20.65
C MET A 92 -31.33 4.09 19.35
N VAL A 93 -31.26 5.35 18.95
CA VAL A 93 -30.51 5.74 17.75
C VAL A 93 -29.02 5.52 17.95
N GLU A 94 -28.48 5.80 19.12
CA GLU A 94 -27.08 5.53 19.46
C GLU A 94 -26.79 4.02 19.57
N GLU A 95 -27.68 3.22 20.16
CA GLU A 95 -27.57 1.75 20.15
C GLU A 95 -27.50 1.21 18.73
N ARG A 96 -28.42 1.69 17.85
CA ARG A 96 -28.44 1.30 16.45
C ARG A 96 -27.19 1.77 15.71
N ARG A 97 -26.71 3.00 15.96
CA ARG A 97 -25.46 3.53 15.37
C ARG A 97 -24.28 2.61 15.66
N ARG A 98 -24.07 2.25 16.94
CA ARG A 98 -23.02 1.32 17.37
C ARG A 98 -23.17 -0.07 16.74
N GLY A 99 -24.41 -0.56 16.67
CA GLY A 99 -24.72 -1.84 16.03
C GLY A 99 -24.40 -1.86 14.54
N LEU A 100 -24.74 -0.79 13.82
CA LEU A 100 -24.44 -0.64 12.39
C LEU A 100 -22.94 -0.48 12.13
N GLU A 101 -22.22 0.25 13.00
CA GLU A 101 -20.77 0.39 12.90
C GLU A 101 -20.07 -0.96 13.09
N ARG A 102 -20.48 -1.73 14.11
CA ARG A 102 -19.97 -3.09 14.34
C ARG A 102 -20.26 -4.01 13.15
N TYR A 103 -21.49 -3.94 12.61
CA TYR A 103 -21.89 -4.68 11.43
C TYR A 103 -20.96 -4.37 10.23
N LEU A 104 -20.74 -3.09 9.91
CA LEU A 104 -19.85 -2.71 8.82
C LEU A 104 -18.41 -3.22 9.05
N ARG A 105 -17.85 -3.05 10.25
CA ARG A 105 -16.51 -3.57 10.56
C ARG A 105 -16.40 -5.08 10.39
N GLN A 106 -17.44 -5.84 10.78
CA GLN A 106 -17.44 -7.30 10.66
C GLN A 106 -17.46 -7.76 9.19
N ILE A 107 -18.34 -7.17 8.37
CA ILE A 107 -18.44 -7.58 6.96
C ILE A 107 -17.19 -7.17 6.15
N MET A 108 -16.52 -6.08 6.52
CA MET A 108 -15.34 -5.57 5.81
C MET A 108 -14.05 -6.36 6.07
N VAL A 109 -14.07 -7.31 7.00
CA VAL A 109 -12.97 -8.28 7.19
C VAL A 109 -13.11 -9.47 6.23
N MET A 110 -14.30 -9.70 5.66
CA MET A 110 -14.59 -10.87 4.83
C MET A 110 -14.16 -10.64 3.38
N ARG A 111 -13.32 -11.52 2.86
CA ARG A 111 -12.83 -11.49 1.47
C ARG A 111 -13.94 -11.28 0.46
N ARG A 112 -14.93 -12.17 0.50
CA ARG A 112 -16.01 -12.25 -0.50
C ARG A 112 -16.86 -10.99 -0.53
N VAL A 113 -17.12 -10.43 0.64
CA VAL A 113 -17.85 -9.16 0.78
C VAL A 113 -17.02 -8.02 0.20
N TYR A 114 -15.72 -8.00 0.47
CA TYR A 114 -14.81 -6.96 0.02
C TYR A 114 -14.62 -6.95 -1.51
N GLU A 115 -14.71 -8.12 -2.15
CA GLU A 115 -14.68 -8.26 -3.61
C GLU A 115 -16.02 -7.89 -4.28
N ASP A 116 -17.13 -7.84 -3.55
CA ASP A 116 -18.45 -7.54 -4.08
C ASP A 116 -18.68 -6.02 -4.30
N ASN A 117 -19.28 -5.65 -5.43
CA ASN A 117 -19.48 -4.25 -5.81
C ASN A 117 -20.56 -3.53 -4.99
N HIS A 118 -21.55 -4.23 -4.42
CA HIS A 118 -22.63 -3.60 -3.65
C HIS A 118 -22.08 -2.86 -2.43
N VAL A 119 -21.00 -3.35 -1.83
CA VAL A 119 -20.33 -2.71 -0.69
C VAL A 119 -19.68 -1.40 -1.10
N TRP A 120 -18.97 -1.36 -2.22
CA TRP A 120 -18.31 -0.13 -2.71
C TRP A 120 -19.32 0.91 -3.16
N HIS A 121 -20.41 0.48 -3.81
CA HIS A 121 -21.54 1.36 -4.11
C HIS A 121 -22.22 1.88 -2.84
N PHE A 122 -22.41 1.02 -1.84
CA PHE A 122 -22.94 1.45 -0.54
C PHE A 122 -22.02 2.47 0.13
N LEU A 123 -20.71 2.33 0.02
CA LEU A 123 -19.76 3.30 0.57
C LEU A 123 -19.60 4.55 -0.31
N GLU A 124 -20.17 4.59 -1.52
CA GLU A 124 -19.88 5.66 -2.51
C GLU A 124 -18.37 5.84 -2.76
N ALA A 125 -17.61 4.74 -2.72
CA ALA A 125 -16.19 4.78 -3.02
C ALA A 125 -15.98 4.97 -4.53
N SER A 126 -14.97 5.76 -4.90
CA SER A 126 -14.56 5.87 -6.30
C SER A 126 -14.00 4.53 -6.80
N ALA A 127 -14.00 4.33 -8.12
CA ALA A 127 -13.48 3.10 -8.73
C ALA A 127 -12.01 2.89 -8.32
N GLU A 128 -11.23 3.95 -8.33
CA GLU A 128 -9.80 3.94 -8.02
C GLU A 128 -9.53 3.53 -6.58
N VAL A 129 -10.28 4.10 -5.63
CA VAL A 129 -10.18 3.72 -4.21
C VAL A 129 -10.54 2.27 -4.04
N SER A 130 -11.62 1.79 -4.66
CA SER A 130 -12.03 0.39 -4.58
C SER A 130 -10.93 -0.54 -5.11
N ILE A 131 -10.27 -0.20 -6.22
CA ILE A 131 -9.20 -1.02 -6.81
C ILE A 131 -7.97 -1.05 -5.90
N ILE A 132 -7.49 0.10 -5.41
CA ILE A 132 -6.33 0.16 -4.50
C ILE A 132 -6.56 -0.71 -3.28
N VAL A 133 -7.73 -0.56 -2.70
CA VAL A 133 -8.09 -1.15 -1.42
C VAL A 133 -8.30 -2.66 -1.61
N ARG A 134 -8.93 -3.09 -2.71
CA ARG A 134 -9.02 -4.50 -3.18
C ARG A 134 -7.65 -5.12 -3.41
N TYR A 135 -6.76 -4.43 -4.12
CA TYR A 135 -5.41 -4.90 -4.37
C TYR A 135 -4.59 -5.01 -3.09
N ALA A 136 -4.59 -3.99 -2.23
CA ALA A 136 -3.84 -3.98 -0.97
C ALA A 136 -4.23 -5.12 -0.02
N TRP A 137 -5.50 -5.55 -0.07
CA TRP A 137 -6.00 -6.66 0.76
C TRP A 137 -5.78 -8.03 0.10
N SER A 138 -6.19 -8.20 -1.16
CA SER A 138 -6.18 -9.51 -1.85
C SER A 138 -4.82 -9.88 -2.41
N LYS A 139 -3.99 -8.89 -2.75
CA LYS A 139 -2.79 -9.02 -3.58
C LYS A 139 -3.07 -9.70 -4.92
N ASP A 140 -4.32 -9.62 -5.39
CA ASP A 140 -4.76 -10.25 -6.63
C ASP A 140 -4.29 -9.41 -7.83
N VAL A 141 -3.61 -10.10 -8.75
CA VAL A 141 -3.07 -9.56 -10.00
C VAL A 141 -4.17 -8.97 -10.89
N GLY A 142 -5.40 -9.48 -10.80
CA GLY A 142 -6.55 -8.94 -11.51
C GLY A 142 -6.75 -7.45 -11.21
N TYR A 143 -6.64 -7.04 -9.93
CA TYR A 143 -6.74 -5.64 -9.55
C TYR A 143 -5.50 -4.83 -9.95
N LEU A 144 -4.31 -5.43 -9.92
CA LEU A 144 -3.10 -4.78 -10.41
C LEU A 144 -3.19 -4.44 -11.91
N LYS A 145 -3.74 -5.35 -12.71
CA LYS A 145 -4.01 -5.11 -14.14
C LYS A 145 -5.04 -4.02 -14.38
N LEU A 146 -5.90 -3.70 -13.41
CA LEU A 146 -6.80 -2.55 -13.50
C LEU A 146 -6.10 -1.24 -13.11
N LEU A 147 -5.05 -1.29 -12.26
CA LEU A 147 -4.23 -0.12 -11.94
C LEU A 147 -3.28 0.26 -13.08
N CYS A 148 -2.69 -0.72 -13.75
CA CYS A 148 -1.67 -0.51 -14.79
C CYS A 148 -2.10 0.35 -16.01
N PRO A 149 -3.28 0.16 -16.63
CA PRO A 149 -3.69 0.93 -17.82
C PRO A 149 -4.21 2.33 -17.48
N LEU A 150 -4.46 2.61 -16.20
CA LEU A 150 -4.82 3.94 -15.77
C LEU A 150 -3.53 4.77 -15.79
N SER A 151 -3.54 5.86 -16.56
CA SER A 151 -2.70 7.00 -16.20
C SER A 151 -3.17 7.40 -14.81
N LEU A 152 -2.46 6.96 -13.76
CA LEU A 152 -2.89 7.16 -12.39
C LEU A 152 -3.00 8.66 -12.21
N GLU A 153 -4.21 9.15 -11.90
CA GLU A 153 -4.36 10.55 -11.56
C GLU A 153 -3.36 10.89 -10.44
N PRO A 154 -2.78 12.11 -10.41
CA PRO A 154 -1.76 12.45 -9.41
C PRO A 154 -2.19 12.17 -7.97
N ALA A 155 -3.49 12.36 -7.68
CA ALA A 155 -4.09 12.03 -6.38
C ALA A 155 -4.04 10.53 -6.05
N LEU A 156 -4.21 9.68 -7.06
CA LEU A 156 -4.17 8.24 -6.93
C LEU A 156 -2.75 7.72 -6.76
N ALA A 157 -1.82 8.20 -7.59
CA ALA A 157 -0.42 7.87 -7.47
C ALA A 157 0.14 8.32 -6.10
N THR A 158 -0.29 9.48 -5.57
CA THR A 158 0.01 9.92 -4.20
C THR A 158 -0.55 8.97 -3.13
N SER A 159 -1.76 8.46 -3.33
CA SER A 159 -2.39 7.51 -2.40
C SER A 159 -1.65 6.17 -2.37
N ILE A 160 -1.18 5.70 -3.53
CA ILE A 160 -0.36 4.48 -3.65
C ILE A 160 1.03 4.71 -3.05
N ALA A 161 1.67 5.84 -3.39
CA ALA A 161 2.98 6.26 -2.92
C ALA A 161 3.09 6.29 -1.38
N SER A 162 1.99 6.59 -0.70
CA SER A 162 1.93 6.67 0.76
C SER A 162 1.46 5.35 1.43
N CYS A 163 1.15 4.32 0.65
CA CYS A 163 0.61 3.05 1.15
C CYS A 163 1.71 1.97 1.21
N ARG A 164 2.46 1.94 2.31
CA ARG A 164 3.56 0.98 2.53
C ARG A 164 3.20 -0.50 2.27
N PRO A 165 2.06 -1.05 2.73
CA PRO A 165 1.69 -2.45 2.45
C PRO A 165 1.54 -2.73 0.95
N LEU A 166 1.05 -1.75 0.20
CA LEU A 166 0.84 -1.86 -1.23
C LEU A 166 2.18 -1.80 -1.97
N LEU A 167 3.05 -0.85 -1.63
CA LEU A 167 4.41 -0.77 -2.19
C LEU A 167 5.19 -2.06 -1.95
N ARG A 168 5.11 -2.62 -0.73
CA ARG A 168 5.73 -3.92 -0.42
C ARG A 168 5.17 -5.06 -1.27
N ALA A 169 3.86 -5.08 -1.52
CA ALA A 169 3.25 -6.09 -2.39
C ALA A 169 3.71 -5.94 -3.85
N LEU A 170 3.78 -4.71 -4.37
CA LEU A 170 4.31 -4.42 -5.71
C LEU A 170 5.76 -4.88 -5.85
N LEU A 171 6.62 -4.52 -4.89
CA LEU A 171 8.02 -4.94 -4.88
C LEU A 171 8.14 -6.47 -4.78
N GLY A 172 7.32 -7.12 -3.97
CA GLY A 172 7.26 -8.59 -3.91
C GLY A 172 6.99 -9.21 -5.29
N HIS A 173 6.00 -8.70 -6.02
CA HIS A 173 5.69 -9.19 -7.36
C HIS A 173 6.80 -8.95 -8.39
N VAL A 174 7.60 -7.89 -8.24
CA VAL A 174 8.79 -7.66 -9.08
C VAL A 174 9.89 -8.68 -8.76
N GLY A 175 10.04 -9.07 -7.49
CA GLY A 175 11.05 -10.03 -7.04
C GLY A 175 10.74 -11.50 -7.35
N ASP A 176 9.46 -11.87 -7.49
CA ASP A 176 8.99 -13.25 -7.65
C ASP A 176 9.12 -13.82 -9.09
N ASP A 177 9.73 -13.08 -10.03
CA ASP A 177 10.01 -13.47 -11.43
C ASP A 177 8.80 -13.85 -12.30
N HIS A 178 7.58 -13.67 -11.79
CA HIS A 178 6.35 -13.88 -12.54
C HIS A 178 6.10 -12.75 -13.53
N HIS A 179 6.56 -12.92 -14.78
CA HIS A 179 6.42 -11.96 -15.89
C HIS A 179 5.02 -11.33 -16.04
N SER A 180 3.97 -12.13 -15.83
CA SER A 180 2.58 -11.69 -16.03
C SER A 180 2.11 -10.66 -14.99
N ILE A 181 2.88 -10.49 -13.90
CA ILE A 181 2.58 -9.62 -12.76
C ILE A 181 3.64 -8.53 -12.62
N ALA A 182 4.91 -8.89 -12.79
CA ALA A 182 6.03 -7.99 -12.61
C ALA A 182 6.00 -6.79 -13.57
N GLY A 183 5.54 -6.98 -14.82
CA GLY A 183 5.35 -5.87 -15.78
C GLY A 183 4.35 -4.83 -15.29
N PRO A 184 3.09 -5.21 -15.00
CA PRO A 184 2.12 -4.32 -14.38
C PRO A 184 2.59 -3.68 -13.07
N ALA A 185 3.32 -4.42 -12.23
CA ALA A 185 3.86 -3.90 -10.98
C ALA A 185 4.90 -2.80 -11.21
N LEU A 186 5.83 -2.99 -12.15
CA LEU A 186 6.82 -1.99 -12.54
C LEU A 186 6.16 -0.73 -13.11
N ALA A 187 5.14 -0.88 -13.96
CA ALA A 187 4.42 0.27 -14.53
C ALA A 187 3.76 1.12 -13.45
N VAL A 188 3.19 0.50 -12.41
CA VAL A 188 2.62 1.22 -11.26
C VAL A 188 3.73 1.87 -10.43
N LEU A 189 4.84 1.16 -10.18
CA LEU A 189 5.98 1.72 -9.44
C LEU A 189 6.60 2.92 -10.15
N GLU A 190 6.73 2.89 -11.47
CA GLU A 190 7.24 4.00 -12.28
C GLU A 190 6.41 5.27 -12.05
N GLN A 191 5.08 5.14 -12.15
CA GLN A 191 4.16 6.24 -11.90
C GLN A 191 4.24 6.72 -10.45
N VAL A 192 4.41 5.82 -9.48
CA VAL A 192 4.56 6.19 -8.06
C VAL A 192 5.85 6.95 -7.78
N VAL A 193 6.97 6.52 -8.37
CA VAL A 193 8.27 7.20 -8.20
C VAL A 193 8.19 8.63 -8.74
N SER A 194 7.43 8.86 -9.81
CA SER A 194 7.23 10.21 -10.39
C SER A 194 6.55 11.22 -9.43
N VAL A 195 5.88 10.76 -8.36
CA VAL A 195 5.15 11.61 -7.41
C VAL A 195 6.02 12.13 -6.25
N GLY A 196 7.33 11.86 -6.25
CA GLY A 196 8.29 12.41 -5.29
C GLY A 196 8.25 11.72 -3.92
N GLU A 197 7.10 11.71 -3.24
CA GLU A 197 6.93 11.07 -1.92
C GLU A 197 7.10 9.53 -1.99
N GLY A 198 6.76 8.92 -3.13
CA GLY A 198 6.82 7.46 -3.30
C GLY A 198 8.23 6.91 -3.32
N SER A 199 9.20 7.71 -3.79
CA SER A 199 10.61 7.30 -3.88
C SER A 199 11.19 6.92 -2.51
N GLY A 200 10.91 7.71 -1.47
CA GLY A 200 11.39 7.46 -0.12
C GLY A 200 10.90 6.14 0.45
N LEU A 201 9.59 5.91 0.40
CA LEU A 201 9.00 4.68 0.92
C LEU A 201 9.41 3.45 0.11
N ILE A 202 9.58 3.58 -1.21
CA ILE A 202 10.11 2.50 -2.05
C ILE A 202 11.54 2.14 -1.63
N CYS A 203 12.41 3.12 -1.40
CA CYS A 203 13.77 2.88 -0.92
C CYS A 203 13.80 2.23 0.47
N GLU A 204 12.99 2.72 1.41
CA GLU A 204 12.86 2.14 2.76
C GLU A 204 12.35 0.69 2.75
N GLU A 205 11.56 0.31 1.75
CA GLU A 205 11.09 -1.06 1.54
C GLU A 205 12.06 -1.93 0.74
N GLY A 206 13.30 -1.46 0.51
CA GLY A 206 14.35 -2.20 -0.18
C GLY A 206 14.18 -2.19 -1.71
N GLY A 207 13.52 -1.18 -2.27
CA GLY A 207 13.22 -1.08 -3.70
C GLY A 207 14.45 -1.19 -4.60
N ILE A 208 15.58 -0.55 -4.25
CA ILE A 208 16.83 -0.67 -5.01
C ILE A 208 17.29 -2.12 -5.09
N ARG A 209 17.31 -2.83 -3.96
CA ARG A 209 17.70 -4.25 -3.92
C ARG A 209 16.79 -5.11 -4.78
N VAL A 210 15.47 -4.91 -4.71
CA VAL A 210 14.50 -5.65 -5.52
C VAL A 210 14.66 -5.37 -7.01
N LEU A 211 14.85 -4.11 -7.40
CA LEU A 211 15.03 -3.72 -8.80
C LEU A 211 16.36 -4.24 -9.35
N MET A 212 17.45 -4.10 -8.60
CA MET A 212 18.73 -4.72 -8.94
C MET A 212 18.59 -6.24 -9.06
N ALA A 213 17.82 -6.85 -8.16
CA ALA A 213 17.60 -8.27 -8.18
C ALA A 213 16.86 -8.73 -9.45
N ALA A 214 15.95 -7.90 -9.97
CA ALA A 214 15.18 -8.15 -11.17
C ALA A 214 15.96 -7.93 -12.49
N LEU A 215 17.08 -7.20 -12.47
CA LEU A 215 17.90 -6.97 -13.66
C LEU A 215 18.48 -8.28 -14.21
N GLY A 216 18.30 -8.53 -15.51
CA GLY A 216 18.84 -9.73 -16.18
C GLY A 216 18.09 -11.02 -15.88
N ARG A 217 16.95 -10.91 -15.19
CA ARG A 217 16.00 -12.02 -15.07
C ARG A 217 15.04 -12.01 -16.24
N SER A 218 13.84 -12.48 -15.99
CA SER A 218 12.74 -12.62 -16.93
C SER A 218 12.22 -11.24 -17.41
N MET A 219 12.53 -10.15 -16.70
CA MET A 219 12.00 -8.82 -16.99
C MET A 219 12.77 -8.06 -18.07
N PRO A 220 12.08 -7.24 -18.90
CA PRO A 220 12.76 -6.36 -19.85
C PRO A 220 13.60 -5.33 -19.08
N VAL A 221 14.91 -5.31 -19.36
CA VAL A 221 15.89 -4.46 -18.67
C VAL A 221 15.48 -2.98 -18.68
N ASN A 222 14.90 -2.49 -19.79
CA ASN A 222 14.46 -1.11 -19.92
C ASN A 222 13.37 -0.74 -18.90
N ALA A 223 12.40 -1.61 -18.63
CA ALA A 223 11.33 -1.31 -17.66
C ALA A 223 11.89 -1.20 -16.24
N VAL A 224 12.84 -2.07 -15.87
CA VAL A 224 13.50 -2.00 -14.56
C VAL A 224 14.40 -0.77 -14.48
N LYS A 225 15.13 -0.48 -15.56
CA LYS A 225 16.02 0.67 -15.69
C LYS A 225 15.28 1.98 -15.44
N ASP A 226 14.13 2.19 -16.07
CA ASP A 226 13.41 3.47 -15.95
C ASP A 226 12.96 3.74 -14.50
N VAL A 227 12.42 2.72 -13.82
CA VAL A 227 12.06 2.82 -12.40
C VAL A 227 13.29 3.06 -11.53
N LEU A 228 14.36 2.29 -11.73
CA LEU A 228 15.60 2.38 -10.95
C LEU A 228 16.26 3.77 -11.11
N LEU A 229 16.37 4.28 -12.33
CA LEU A 229 16.98 5.59 -12.59
C LEU A 229 16.13 6.72 -12.03
N ASN A 230 14.81 6.65 -12.13
CA ASN A 230 13.93 7.66 -11.53
C ASN A 230 14.01 7.65 -9.99
N LEU A 231 14.18 6.47 -9.40
CA LEU A 231 14.35 6.30 -7.96
C LEU A 231 15.68 6.92 -7.50
N LEU A 232 16.78 6.63 -8.20
CA LEU A 232 18.11 7.16 -7.89
C LEU A 232 18.24 8.65 -8.17
N ARG A 233 17.57 9.20 -9.19
CA ARG A 233 17.50 10.66 -9.40
C ARG A 233 16.80 11.37 -8.25
N SER A 234 15.79 10.73 -7.67
CA SER A 234 15.03 11.29 -6.56
C SER A 234 15.76 11.14 -5.23
N ARG A 235 16.46 10.02 -5.03
CA ARG A 235 17.13 9.63 -3.78
C ARG A 235 18.46 8.91 -4.04
N PRO A 236 19.52 9.63 -4.47
CA PRO A 236 20.81 9.03 -4.80
C PRO A 236 21.46 8.30 -3.62
N GLU A 237 21.23 8.76 -2.39
CA GLU A 237 21.75 8.18 -1.15
C GLU A 237 21.28 6.74 -0.92
N SER A 238 20.21 6.33 -1.61
CA SER A 238 19.65 4.98 -1.51
C SER A 238 20.58 3.92 -2.09
N MET A 239 21.46 4.29 -3.03
CA MET A 239 22.48 3.40 -3.58
C MET A 239 23.54 3.06 -2.53
N PHE A 240 23.93 4.05 -1.74
CA PHE A 240 24.88 3.85 -0.64
C PHE A 240 24.31 2.89 0.40
N LEU A 241 23.04 3.06 0.79
CA LEU A 241 22.34 2.15 1.69
C LEU A 241 22.27 0.72 1.12
N TYR A 242 22.02 0.57 -0.17
CA TYR A 242 22.03 -0.74 -0.84
C TYR A 242 23.39 -1.44 -0.72
N PHE A 243 24.50 -0.72 -0.81
CA PHE A 243 25.83 -1.30 -0.61
C PHE A 243 26.07 -1.72 0.85
N GLN A 244 25.58 -0.95 1.81
CA GLN A 244 25.84 -1.20 3.24
C GLN A 244 25.02 -2.34 3.84
N VAL A 245 23.73 -2.45 3.48
CA VAL A 245 22.77 -3.21 4.29
C VAL A 245 22.81 -4.73 4.01
N ASP A 246 23.08 -5.15 2.77
CA ASP A 246 22.84 -6.55 2.35
C ASP A 246 23.93 -7.17 1.45
N GLY A 247 25.14 -6.60 1.40
CA GLY A 247 26.15 -7.04 0.44
C GLY A 247 25.79 -6.72 -1.01
N GLY A 248 24.98 -5.68 -1.22
CA GLY A 248 24.51 -5.26 -2.55
C GLY A 248 25.63 -4.97 -3.55
N LEU A 249 26.81 -4.57 -3.06
CA LEU A 249 28.01 -4.43 -3.88
C LEU A 249 28.49 -5.78 -4.44
N SER A 250 28.50 -6.84 -3.62
CA SER A 250 28.82 -8.20 -4.06
C SER A 250 27.78 -8.72 -5.04
N GLU A 251 26.48 -8.54 -4.75
CA GLU A 251 25.42 -8.96 -5.66
C GLU A 251 25.54 -8.27 -7.03
N MET A 252 25.91 -6.98 -7.02
CA MET A 252 26.08 -6.22 -8.26
C MET A 252 27.30 -6.69 -9.05
N LEU A 253 28.42 -7.00 -8.39
CA LEU A 253 29.60 -7.60 -9.02
C LEU A 253 29.28 -8.97 -9.62
N ASP A 254 28.57 -9.83 -8.88
CA ASP A 254 28.16 -11.15 -9.35
C ASP A 254 27.28 -11.05 -10.62
N ARG A 255 26.40 -10.04 -10.68
CA ARG A 255 25.55 -9.77 -11.85
C ARG A 255 26.34 -9.26 -13.04
N LEU A 256 27.34 -8.41 -12.84
CA LEU A 256 28.22 -7.95 -13.92
C LEU A 256 29.04 -9.11 -14.48
N ALA A 257 29.57 -9.98 -13.62
CA ALA A 257 30.34 -11.14 -14.04
C ALA A 257 29.49 -12.23 -14.72
N GLY A 258 28.23 -12.40 -14.28
CA GLY A 258 27.35 -13.47 -14.76
C GLY A 258 26.41 -13.11 -15.92
N SER A 259 26.29 -11.83 -16.30
CA SER A 259 25.31 -11.41 -17.29
C SER A 259 25.72 -11.77 -18.72
N GLN A 260 24.86 -12.53 -19.41
CA GLN A 260 24.94 -12.74 -20.86
C GLN A 260 24.30 -11.59 -21.66
N ASN A 261 23.52 -10.72 -20.99
CA ASN A 261 22.84 -9.59 -21.62
C ASN A 261 23.66 -8.30 -21.40
N SER A 262 24.13 -7.71 -22.50
CA SER A 262 24.90 -6.46 -22.50
C SER A 262 24.15 -5.26 -21.90
N ASP A 263 22.82 -5.31 -21.88
CA ASP A 263 22.00 -4.23 -21.34
C ASP A 263 22.07 -4.13 -19.82
N VAL A 264 22.39 -5.25 -19.13
CA VAL A 264 22.45 -5.28 -17.65
C VAL A 264 23.65 -4.50 -17.14
N PRO A 265 24.90 -4.75 -17.60
CA PRO A 265 26.04 -3.90 -17.24
C PRO A 265 25.82 -2.43 -17.56
N LEU A 266 25.23 -2.12 -18.72
CA LEU A 266 24.94 -0.74 -19.10
C LEU A 266 23.91 -0.09 -18.14
N CYS A 267 22.89 -0.83 -17.73
CA CYS A 267 21.91 -0.35 -16.75
C CYS A 267 22.57 -0.07 -15.39
N ILE A 268 23.42 -0.98 -14.91
CA ILE A 268 24.17 -0.83 -13.66
C ILE A 268 25.10 0.39 -13.73
N ALA A 269 25.82 0.56 -14.83
CA ALA A 269 26.68 1.71 -15.08
C ALA A 269 25.87 3.03 -15.02
N CYS A 270 24.73 3.09 -15.72
CA CYS A 270 23.85 4.26 -15.68
C CYS A 270 23.36 4.57 -14.26
N ALA A 271 22.96 3.53 -13.51
CA ALA A 271 22.49 3.68 -12.13
C ALA A 271 23.58 4.27 -11.22
N LEU A 272 24.80 3.75 -11.32
CA LEU A 272 25.96 4.26 -10.59
C LEU A 272 26.30 5.70 -10.93
N VAL A 273 26.34 6.05 -12.22
CA VAL A 273 26.60 7.43 -12.66
C VAL A 273 25.56 8.38 -12.09
N VAL A 274 24.28 8.02 -12.14
CA VAL A 274 23.20 8.84 -11.58
C VAL A 274 23.34 8.98 -10.06
N ALA A 275 23.64 7.89 -9.35
CA ALA A 275 23.80 7.91 -7.91
C ALA A 275 25.00 8.76 -7.47
N VAL A 276 26.17 8.58 -8.10
CA VAL A 276 27.39 9.33 -7.82
C VAL A 276 27.23 10.82 -8.14
N ALA A 277 26.56 11.15 -9.25
CA ALA A 277 26.28 12.54 -9.59
C ALA A 277 25.35 13.24 -8.58
N GLY A 278 24.49 12.47 -7.91
CA GLY A 278 23.57 12.97 -6.88
C GLY A 278 24.13 12.93 -5.45
N ASP A 279 25.15 12.12 -5.19
CA ASP A 279 25.74 11.91 -3.86
C ASP A 279 27.27 11.75 -3.96
N PRO A 280 28.05 12.84 -3.76
CA PRO A 280 29.52 12.81 -3.81
C PRO A 280 30.16 11.89 -2.77
N ASP A 281 29.49 11.64 -1.63
CA ASP A 281 30.02 10.74 -0.60
C ASP A 281 30.07 9.30 -1.11
N LEU A 282 29.19 8.94 -2.05
CA LEU A 282 29.24 7.66 -2.75
C LEU A 282 30.51 7.52 -3.60
N GLU A 283 30.97 8.59 -4.25
CA GLU A 283 32.22 8.59 -5.02
C GLU A 283 33.42 8.30 -4.12
N ILE A 284 33.48 8.97 -2.97
CA ILE A 284 34.53 8.79 -1.97
C ILE A 284 34.51 7.34 -1.47
N ALA A 285 33.33 6.81 -1.16
CA ALA A 285 33.17 5.44 -0.70
C ALA A 285 33.60 4.40 -1.76
N LEU A 286 33.31 4.64 -3.04
CA LEU A 286 33.70 3.74 -4.14
C LEU A 286 35.20 3.80 -4.46
N THR A 287 35.85 4.94 -4.23
CA THR A 287 37.27 5.17 -4.56
C THR A 287 38.22 4.85 -3.40
N ASP A 288 37.71 4.57 -2.21
CA ASP A 288 38.55 4.19 -1.08
C ASP A 288 39.29 2.88 -1.35
N ARG A 289 40.63 2.95 -1.27
CA ARG A 289 41.63 2.05 -1.89
C ARG A 289 41.66 0.61 -1.35
N GLN A 290 40.82 0.26 -0.39
CA GLN A 290 40.76 -1.08 0.20
C GLN A 290 39.49 -1.87 -0.16
N SER A 291 38.68 -1.39 -1.11
CA SER A 291 37.29 -1.83 -1.25
C SER A 291 36.95 -2.49 -2.59
N SER A 292 35.88 -3.28 -2.59
CA SER A 292 35.24 -3.87 -3.77
C SER A 292 34.63 -2.83 -4.73
N GLY A 293 34.68 -1.53 -4.38
CA GLY A 293 34.22 -0.42 -5.24
C GLY A 293 35.11 -0.18 -6.46
N LEU A 294 36.44 -0.32 -6.31
CA LEU A 294 37.35 -0.25 -7.45
C LEU A 294 37.17 -1.42 -8.42
N GLN A 295 36.99 -2.63 -7.89
CA GLN A 295 36.69 -3.81 -8.70
C GLN A 295 35.42 -3.62 -9.53
N LEU A 296 34.41 -2.97 -8.95
CA LEU A 296 33.18 -2.64 -9.66
C LEU A 296 33.43 -1.68 -10.83
N LEU A 297 34.21 -0.63 -10.62
CA LEU A 297 34.56 0.32 -11.69
C LEU A 297 35.36 -0.37 -12.80
N GLU A 298 36.31 -1.24 -12.44
CA GLU A 298 37.08 -2.05 -13.39
C GLU A 298 36.17 -2.97 -14.21
N CYS A 299 35.21 -3.66 -13.58
CA CYS A 299 34.24 -4.51 -14.26
C CYS A 299 33.33 -3.75 -15.24
N LEU A 300 33.06 -2.47 -15.00
CA LEU A 300 32.22 -1.65 -15.89
C LEU A 300 32.98 -1.05 -17.08
N MET A 301 34.31 -0.97 -16.98
CA MET A 301 35.18 -0.46 -18.05
C MET A 301 35.68 -1.55 -19.00
N ALA A 302 35.58 -2.82 -18.59
CA ALA A 302 35.98 -4.00 -19.37
C ALA A 302 34.90 -4.43 -20.37
#